data_AF-A0A6G3UFZ9-F1
#
_entry.id   AF-A0A6G3UFZ9-F1
#
_cell.length_a   1.000
_cell.length_b   1.000
_cell.length_c   1.000
_cell.angle_alpha   90.00
_cell.angle_beta   90.00
_cell.angle_gamma   90.00
#
_symmetry.space_group_name_H-M   'P 1'
#
loop_
_entity.id
_entity.type
_entity.pdbx_description
1 polymer ?
#
loop_
_entity_poly.entity_id
_entity_poly.type
_entity_poly.pdbx_seq_one_letter_code
_entity_poly.pdbx_strand_id
1 'polypeptide(L)'
;MSISVVALAAAGVVLTGCSSDDGGSGKSVPDDGTGKATVSVPDGDGKGSAKLTYSGGDSGEVTIKSVRCAVMNGKLAAITAPDSAGSSTPAKPSFTAVVNGDKAMTTLTTKDGASYLHASAPGLSGSRSGDTWVVTVAGLKLGPTDPSGESITVDGTITCGTVAGG
;
A
#
# COMPACT_ATOMS: atom_id res chain seq x y z
N MET A 1 23.20 38.54 -9.93
CA MET A 1 21.87 38.10 -10.41
C MET A 1 22.07 37.60 -11.83
N SER A 2 21.90 36.31 -12.07
CA SER A 2 22.13 35.70 -13.38
C SER A 2 20.87 34.96 -13.78
N ILE A 3 20.23 35.44 -14.84
CA ILE A 3 19.00 34.90 -15.41
C ILE A 3 19.44 33.87 -16.46
N SER A 4 19.08 32.60 -16.27
CA SER A 4 19.23 31.58 -17.30
C SER A 4 17.84 31.19 -17.79
N VAL A 5 17.51 31.67 -18.99
CA VAL A 5 16.34 31.24 -19.78
C VAL A 5 16.79 30.06 -20.62
N VAL A 6 16.16 28.90 -20.47
CA VAL A 6 16.32 27.78 -21.41
C VAL A 6 14.96 27.52 -22.05
N ALA A 7 14.93 27.66 -23.36
CA ALA A 7 13.74 27.54 -24.21
C ALA A 7 13.60 26.11 -24.80
N LEU A 8 12.32 25.77 -24.99
CA LEU A 8 11.65 24.70 -25.73
C LEU A 8 12.46 23.71 -26.59
N ALA A 9 12.02 22.44 -26.52
CA ALA A 9 11.87 21.59 -27.69
C ALA A 9 10.61 20.69 -27.55
N ALA A 10 9.60 20.94 -28.38
CA ALA A 10 8.49 20.03 -28.62
C ALA A 10 8.79 19.27 -29.92
N ALA A 11 8.72 17.94 -29.89
CA ALA A 11 8.78 17.07 -31.06
C ALA A 11 7.49 16.25 -31.15
N GLY A 12 6.83 16.34 -32.31
CA GLY A 12 5.55 15.70 -32.60
C GLY A 12 5.68 14.23 -33.04
N VAL A 13 4.64 13.49 -32.65
CA VAL A 13 3.96 12.29 -33.19
C VAL A 13 4.56 11.53 -34.37
N VAL A 14 4.69 10.20 -34.22
CA VAL A 14 4.16 9.22 -35.20
C VAL A 14 3.72 7.92 -34.51
N LEU A 15 2.45 7.54 -34.69
CA LEU A 15 1.95 6.18 -34.48
C LEU A 15 2.34 5.31 -35.68
N THR A 16 2.84 4.10 -35.46
CA THR A 16 2.54 2.86 -36.21
C THR A 16 3.40 1.72 -35.67
N GLY A 17 2.80 0.53 -35.46
CA GLY A 17 3.56 -0.72 -35.35
C GLY A 17 3.06 -1.72 -34.30
N CYS A 18 1.91 -2.35 -34.57
CA CYS A 18 1.42 -3.55 -33.89
C CYS A 18 2.30 -4.78 -34.15
N SER A 19 2.37 -5.69 -33.16
CA SER A 19 2.25 -7.18 -33.30
C SER A 19 2.56 -7.86 -31.96
N SER A 20 1.97 -8.96 -31.51
CA SER A 20 0.67 -9.64 -31.67
C SER A 20 0.69 -10.90 -30.77
N ASP A 21 -0.50 -11.44 -30.51
CA ASP A 21 -0.88 -12.74 -29.91
C ASP A 21 -1.07 -12.81 -28.38
N ASP A 22 -2.29 -12.80 -27.83
CA ASP A 22 -3.49 -13.69 -27.92
C ASP A 22 -3.42 -14.96 -27.06
N GLY A 23 -4.37 -15.08 -26.13
CA GLY A 23 -4.55 -16.27 -25.31
C GLY A 23 -5.39 -16.09 -24.04
N GLY A 24 -6.71 -15.97 -24.18
CA GLY A 24 -7.62 -16.72 -23.28
C GLY A 24 -8.48 -15.96 -22.27
N SER A 25 -9.64 -15.49 -22.74
CA SER A 25 -10.97 -15.84 -22.19
C SER A 25 -11.30 -15.54 -20.72
N GLY A 26 -11.91 -14.37 -20.51
CA GLY A 26 -13.33 -14.27 -20.11
C GLY A 26 -13.74 -14.75 -18.71
N LYS A 27 -14.08 -13.77 -17.86
CA LYS A 27 -15.41 -13.67 -17.25
C LYS A 27 -15.69 -12.23 -16.83
N SER A 28 -16.44 -11.53 -17.67
CA SER A 28 -17.22 -10.37 -17.24
C SER A 28 -18.19 -10.86 -16.17
N VAL A 29 -18.09 -10.31 -14.97
CA VAL A 29 -19.12 -10.48 -13.93
C VAL A 29 -20.00 -9.23 -14.00
N PRO A 30 -21.34 -9.36 -14.07
CA PRO A 30 -22.24 -8.22 -14.10
C PRO A 30 -22.09 -7.34 -12.87
N ASP A 31 -22.12 -6.04 -13.11
CA ASP A 31 -22.29 -4.98 -12.13
C ASP A 31 -23.71 -5.07 -11.55
N ASP A 32 -23.83 -5.56 -10.32
CA ASP A 32 -25.05 -5.40 -9.52
C ASP A 32 -24.71 -4.47 -8.35
N GLY A 33 -25.17 -3.24 -8.49
CA GLY A 33 -24.85 -2.11 -7.64
C GLY A 33 -25.05 -2.36 -6.15
N THR A 34 -24.00 -2.14 -5.38
CA THR A 34 -24.01 -1.47 -4.07
C THR A 34 -22.60 -0.96 -3.82
N GLY A 35 -22.45 0.37 -3.68
CA GLY A 35 -21.17 1.04 -3.58
C GLY A 35 -20.26 0.50 -2.49
N LYS A 36 -19.14 -0.07 -2.92
CA LYS A 36 -17.89 -0.16 -2.14
C LYS A 36 -16.78 -0.15 -3.17
N ALA A 37 -15.94 0.89 -3.18
CA ALA A 37 -14.76 0.91 -4.04
C ALA A 37 -13.90 -0.31 -3.70
N THR A 38 -13.97 -1.35 -4.51
CA THR A 38 -13.12 -2.52 -4.41
C THR A 38 -11.78 -2.12 -5.00
N VAL A 39 -10.86 -1.77 -4.11
CA VAL A 39 -9.47 -1.53 -4.48
C VAL A 39 -8.85 -2.89 -4.79
N SER A 40 -8.88 -3.26 -6.07
CA SER A 40 -8.27 -4.50 -6.55
C SER A 40 -6.74 -4.36 -6.52
N VAL A 41 -6.12 -5.19 -5.70
CA VAL A 41 -4.65 -5.31 -5.62
C VAL A 41 -4.20 -6.23 -6.79
N PRO A 42 -3.13 -5.93 -7.54
CA PRO A 42 -2.70 -6.75 -8.67
C PRO A 42 -2.20 -8.11 -8.20
N ASP A 43 -2.30 -9.17 -9.00
CA ASP A 43 -1.61 -10.45 -8.81
C ASP A 43 -0.14 -10.41 -9.28
N GLY A 44 0.74 -11.27 -8.74
CA GLY A 44 2.20 -11.32 -9.03
C GLY A 44 3.10 -11.46 -7.80
N ASP A 45 4.39 -11.76 -8.00
CA ASP A 45 5.40 -11.82 -6.92
C ASP A 45 5.71 -10.39 -6.45
N GLY A 46 5.07 -9.93 -5.36
CA GLY A 46 5.19 -8.54 -4.92
C GLY A 46 6.64 -8.12 -4.72
N LYS A 47 7.13 -7.17 -5.54
CA LYS A 47 8.37 -6.46 -5.25
C LYS A 47 8.12 -5.49 -4.09
N GLY A 48 9.17 -5.01 -3.43
CA GLY A 48 9.06 -3.99 -2.38
C GLY A 48 9.44 -4.51 -1.00
N SER A 49 9.36 -3.64 0.00
CA SER A 49 9.76 -3.98 1.35
C SER A 49 9.13 -3.05 2.38
N ALA A 50 8.74 -3.60 3.53
CA ALA A 50 8.36 -2.82 4.69
C ALA A 50 9.37 -3.05 5.81
N LYS A 51 9.76 -1.97 6.48
CA LYS A 51 10.46 -2.02 7.76
C LYS A 51 9.70 -1.13 8.73
N LEU A 52 9.08 -1.75 9.72
CA LEU A 52 8.25 -1.10 10.72
C LEU A 52 8.78 -1.45 12.11
N THR A 53 8.91 -0.45 12.96
CA THR A 53 9.19 -0.61 14.39
C THR A 53 7.93 -0.28 15.15
N TYR A 54 7.67 -1.00 16.23
CA TYR A 54 6.57 -0.69 17.12
C TYR A 54 7.04 -0.65 18.58
N SER A 55 6.36 0.15 19.39
CA SER A 55 6.69 0.39 20.80
C SER A 55 5.44 0.72 21.62
N GLY A 56 5.52 0.63 22.95
CA GLY A 56 4.40 0.85 23.87
C GLY A 56 4.09 -0.42 24.66
N GLY A 57 2.85 -0.88 24.58
CA GLY A 57 2.39 -2.11 25.24
C GLY A 57 3.10 -3.39 24.80
N ASP A 58 3.68 -3.37 23.60
CA ASP A 58 4.64 -4.34 23.09
C ASP A 58 5.70 -3.59 22.26
N SER A 59 6.84 -4.22 22.00
CA SER A 59 7.91 -3.62 21.21
C SER A 59 8.60 -4.62 20.30
N GLY A 60 8.97 -4.16 19.10
CA GLY A 60 9.66 -5.01 18.15
C GLY A 60 9.82 -4.39 16.78
N GLU A 61 10.24 -5.23 15.85
CA GLU A 61 10.45 -4.86 14.44
C GLU A 61 9.78 -5.88 13.53
N VAL A 62 9.09 -5.38 12.50
CA VAL A 62 8.53 -6.16 11.41
C VAL A 62 9.26 -5.78 10.13
N THR A 63 9.90 -6.77 9.52
CA THR A 63 10.49 -6.67 8.18
C THR A 63 9.76 -7.60 7.22
N ILE A 64 9.24 -7.05 6.12
CA ILE A 64 8.47 -7.78 5.09
C ILE A 64 9.10 -7.48 3.73
N LYS A 65 9.24 -8.49 2.86
CA LYS A 65 9.96 -8.39 1.56
C LYS A 65 9.06 -8.40 0.32
N SER A 66 7.74 -8.31 0.53
CA SER A 66 6.75 -8.20 -0.54
C SER A 66 5.71 -7.20 -0.09
N VAL A 67 5.43 -6.18 -0.90
CA VAL A 67 4.46 -5.14 -0.54
C VAL A 67 3.69 -4.73 -1.78
N ARG A 68 2.37 -4.76 -1.68
CA ARG A 68 1.49 -4.18 -2.69
C ARG A 68 0.81 -2.94 -2.15
N CYS A 69 0.73 -1.93 -3.00
CA CYS A 69 -0.02 -0.72 -2.72
C CYS A 69 -1.03 -0.47 -3.82
N ALA A 70 -2.07 0.27 -3.49
CA ALA A 70 -3.00 0.79 -4.47
C ALA A 70 -3.07 2.30 -4.35
N VAL A 71 -3.18 2.94 -5.50
CA VAL A 71 -3.24 4.38 -5.67
C VAL A 71 -4.50 4.72 -6.45
N MET A 72 -5.23 5.71 -5.98
CA MET A 72 -6.43 6.22 -6.65
C MET A 72 -6.31 7.73 -6.76
N ASN A 73 -6.48 8.26 -7.97
CA ASN A 73 -6.35 9.69 -8.25
C ASN A 73 -5.00 10.27 -7.77
N GLY A 74 -3.91 9.55 -8.02
CA GLY A 74 -2.57 9.94 -7.58
C GLY A 74 -2.34 9.96 -6.06
N LYS A 75 -3.24 9.38 -5.26
CA LYS A 75 -3.11 9.27 -3.79
C LYS A 75 -3.10 7.82 -3.33
N LEU A 76 -2.35 7.54 -2.28
CA LEU A 76 -2.36 6.22 -1.63
C LEU A 76 -3.78 5.87 -1.14
N ALA A 77 -4.26 4.69 -1.51
CA ALA A 77 -5.57 4.17 -1.17
C ALA A 77 -5.51 2.88 -0.34
N ALA A 78 -4.51 2.02 -0.56
CA ALA A 78 -4.32 0.82 0.25
C ALA A 78 -2.87 0.33 0.29
N ILE A 79 -2.54 -0.43 1.34
CA ILE A 79 -1.28 -1.14 1.53
C ILE A 79 -1.56 -2.55 2.01
N THR A 80 -0.88 -3.54 1.44
CA THR A 80 -0.92 -4.95 1.85
C THR A 80 0.51 -5.50 1.90
N ALA A 81 0.96 -5.88 3.09
CA ALA A 81 2.30 -6.41 3.34
C ALA A 81 2.24 -7.61 4.32
N PRO A 82 2.79 -8.81 3.99
CA PRO A 82 3.11 -9.22 2.64
C PRO A 82 1.87 -9.16 1.76
N ASP A 83 2.06 -9.25 0.46
CA ASP A 83 0.96 -9.37 -0.48
C ASP A 83 -0.11 -10.42 -0.12
N SER A 84 0.27 -11.52 0.51
CA SER A 84 -0.64 -12.56 1.00
C SER A 84 -1.45 -12.16 2.24
N ALA A 85 -1.22 -10.99 2.83
CA ALA A 85 -1.92 -10.52 4.02
C ALA A 85 -3.43 -10.28 3.80
N GLY A 86 -3.86 -10.10 2.54
CA GLY A 86 -5.28 -10.02 2.17
C GLY A 86 -5.97 -11.36 1.91
N SER A 87 -5.25 -12.49 2.05
CA SER A 87 -5.80 -13.82 1.76
C SER A 87 -6.59 -14.42 2.93
N SER A 88 -7.25 -15.56 2.71
CA SER A 88 -7.95 -16.33 3.75
C SER A 88 -7.01 -16.87 4.84
N THR A 89 -5.71 -16.93 4.57
CA THR A 89 -4.66 -17.31 5.52
C THR A 89 -3.53 -16.27 5.50
N PRO A 90 -3.75 -15.09 6.13
CA PRO A 90 -2.77 -14.02 6.12
C PRO A 90 -1.43 -14.50 6.67
N ALA A 91 -0.35 -14.22 5.95
CA ALA A 91 0.99 -14.48 6.46
C ALA A 91 1.28 -13.61 7.70
N LYS A 92 2.16 -14.11 8.56
CA LYS A 92 2.62 -13.44 9.77
C LYS A 92 4.14 -13.26 9.71
N PRO A 93 4.68 -12.06 10.01
CA PRO A 93 3.96 -10.83 10.32
C PRO A 93 3.25 -10.23 9.09
N SER A 94 2.27 -9.36 9.33
CA SER A 94 1.58 -8.60 8.28
C SER A 94 1.16 -7.20 8.71
N PHE A 95 1.00 -6.32 7.74
CA PHE A 95 0.52 -4.96 7.86
C PHE A 95 -0.44 -4.67 6.70
N THR A 96 -1.66 -4.23 7.01
CA THR A 96 -2.65 -3.81 6.02
C THR A 96 -3.20 -2.44 6.38
N ALA A 97 -3.41 -1.60 5.38
CA ALA A 97 -4.03 -0.29 5.57
C ALA A 97 -4.98 0.03 4.41
N VAL A 98 -6.15 0.57 4.74
CA VAL A 98 -7.06 1.20 3.78
C VAL A 98 -7.13 2.68 4.13
N VAL A 99 -6.71 3.52 3.19
CA VAL A 99 -6.55 4.96 3.36
C VAL A 99 -7.72 5.68 2.71
N ASN A 100 -8.35 6.58 3.47
CA ASN A 100 -9.41 7.45 2.99
C ASN A 100 -9.13 8.88 3.48
N GLY A 101 -8.62 9.72 2.58
CA GLY A 101 -8.13 11.06 2.93
C GLY A 101 -6.90 10.97 3.84
N ASP A 102 -6.99 11.62 4.99
CA ASP A 102 -5.98 11.73 6.06
C ASP A 102 -6.09 10.62 7.13
N LYS A 103 -7.05 9.70 6.96
CA LYS A 103 -7.33 8.63 7.92
C LYS A 103 -7.13 7.27 7.28
N ALA A 104 -6.67 6.31 8.07
CA ALA A 104 -6.56 4.92 7.62
C ALA A 104 -7.14 3.94 8.64
N MET A 105 -7.82 2.92 8.12
CA MET A 105 -8.08 1.70 8.86
C MET A 105 -6.85 0.80 8.71
N THR A 106 -6.15 0.55 9.81
CA THR A 106 -4.84 -0.12 9.75
C THR A 106 -4.78 -1.28 10.73
N THR A 107 -4.23 -2.40 10.27
CA THR A 107 -3.98 -3.60 11.08
C THR A 107 -2.51 -3.98 11.00
N LEU A 108 -1.89 -4.26 12.15
CA LEU A 108 -0.59 -4.91 12.27
C LEU A 108 -0.78 -6.25 12.97
N THR A 109 -0.33 -7.34 12.35
CA THR A 109 -0.19 -8.65 12.98
C THR A 109 1.28 -8.99 13.13
N THR A 110 1.72 -9.23 14.36
CA THR A 110 3.10 -9.59 14.70
C THR A 110 3.41 -11.05 14.34
N LYS A 111 4.68 -11.45 14.45
CA LYS A 111 5.14 -12.79 14.07
C LYS A 111 4.53 -13.91 14.96
N ASP A 112 4.37 -13.62 16.25
CA ASP A 112 3.71 -14.47 17.25
C ASP A 112 2.17 -14.43 17.12
N GLY A 113 1.63 -13.48 16.35
CA GLY A 113 0.23 -13.43 15.99
C GLY A 113 -0.63 -12.50 16.83
N ALA A 114 -0.03 -11.68 17.70
CA ALA A 114 -0.73 -10.54 18.28
C ALA A 114 -1.20 -9.60 17.16
N SER A 115 -2.39 -9.04 17.33
CA SER A 115 -3.02 -8.18 16.32
C SER A 115 -3.41 -6.85 16.94
N TYR A 116 -3.10 -5.78 16.22
CA TYR A 116 -3.38 -4.42 16.59
C TYR A 116 -4.11 -3.72 15.45
N LEU A 117 -5.19 -3.01 15.77
CA LEU A 117 -6.07 -2.37 14.82
C LEU A 117 -6.34 -0.92 15.25
N HIS A 118 -6.51 -0.04 14.27
CA HIS A 118 -7.23 1.20 14.48
C HIS A 118 -8.12 1.51 13.28
N ALA A 119 -9.38 1.88 13.52
CA ALA A 119 -10.36 2.11 12.45
C ALA A 119 -10.20 3.46 11.75
N SER A 120 -9.46 4.39 12.35
CA SER A 120 -9.27 5.74 11.80
C SER A 120 -8.04 6.43 12.41
N ALA A 121 -6.84 5.94 12.09
CA ALA A 121 -5.60 6.52 12.61
C ALA A 121 -4.94 7.43 11.56
N PRO A 122 -4.47 8.63 11.96
CA PRO A 122 -3.53 9.40 11.17
C PRO A 122 -2.13 8.78 11.26
N GLY A 123 -1.21 9.20 10.39
CA GLY A 123 0.19 8.78 10.44
C GLY A 123 0.66 7.97 9.23
N LEU A 124 -0.20 7.76 8.23
CA LEU A 124 0.20 7.22 6.93
C LEU A 124 0.27 8.34 5.90
N SER A 125 1.40 8.41 5.20
CA SER A 125 1.56 9.30 4.05
C SER A 125 2.33 8.58 2.96
N GLY A 126 1.84 8.65 1.73
CA GLY A 126 2.47 8.05 0.55
C GLY A 126 2.88 9.10 -0.44
N SER A 127 4.07 8.96 -1.02
CA SER A 127 4.53 9.78 -2.13
C SER A 127 5.28 8.94 -3.16
N ARG A 128 5.31 9.44 -4.39
CA ARG A 128 6.08 8.82 -5.47
C ARG A 128 7.51 9.33 -5.43
N SER A 129 8.47 8.41 -5.43
CA SER A 129 9.91 8.66 -5.53
C SER A 129 10.45 7.93 -6.75
N GLY A 130 10.62 8.65 -7.86
CA GLY A 130 10.92 8.07 -9.17
C GLY A 130 9.77 7.15 -9.65
N ASP A 131 10.08 5.89 -9.91
CA ASP A 131 9.10 4.88 -10.32
C ASP A 131 8.47 4.10 -9.15
N THR A 132 8.89 4.41 -7.93
CA THR A 132 8.50 3.66 -6.73
C THR A 132 7.59 4.51 -5.84
N TRP A 133 6.63 3.87 -5.19
CA TRP A 133 5.86 4.50 -4.13
C TRP A 133 6.50 4.21 -2.79
N VAL A 134 6.72 5.26 -2.01
CA VAL A 134 7.25 5.18 -0.64
C VAL A 134 6.19 5.71 0.30
N VAL A 135 5.83 4.90 1.28
CA VAL A 135 4.92 5.25 2.36
C VAL A 135 5.71 5.41 3.64
N THR A 136 5.49 6.52 4.33
CA THR A 136 5.97 6.74 5.68
C THR A 136 4.86 6.41 6.66
N VAL A 137 5.19 5.61 7.67
CA VAL A 137 4.37 5.36 8.85
C VAL A 137 5.01 6.16 9.98
N ALA A 138 4.28 7.12 10.56
CA ALA A 138 4.81 7.99 11.60
C ALA A 138 3.79 8.14 12.73
N GLY A 139 4.16 7.70 13.93
CA GLY A 139 3.36 7.82 15.13
C GLY A 139 2.00 7.13 15.05
N LEU A 140 1.89 6.07 14.25
CA LEU A 140 0.62 5.39 14.01
C LEU A 140 0.22 4.59 15.26
N LYS A 141 -0.76 5.08 16.00
CA LYS A 141 -1.23 4.43 17.22
C LYS A 141 -2.26 3.34 16.90
N LEU A 142 -2.00 2.11 17.34
CA LEU A 142 -2.87 0.95 17.16
C LEU A 142 -3.30 0.37 18.51
N GLY A 143 -4.57 0.02 18.64
CA GLY A 143 -5.10 -0.66 19.82
C GLY A 143 -5.04 -2.18 19.64
N PRO A 144 -4.87 -2.97 20.70
CA PRO A 144 -4.89 -4.43 20.60
C PRO A 144 -6.29 -4.91 20.26
N THR A 145 -6.39 -6.01 19.51
CA THR A 145 -7.68 -6.67 19.28
C THR A 145 -8.11 -7.52 20.49
N ASP A 146 -7.15 -7.96 21.30
CA ASP A 146 -7.41 -8.55 22.61
C ASP A 146 -7.64 -7.43 23.65
N PRO A 147 -8.78 -7.42 24.36
CA PRO A 147 -9.11 -6.36 25.32
C PRO A 147 -8.18 -6.28 26.54
N SER A 148 -7.33 -7.28 26.78
CA SER A 148 -6.36 -7.29 27.88
C SER A 148 -5.03 -6.61 27.55
N GLY A 149 -4.76 -6.32 26.27
CA GLY A 149 -3.50 -5.73 25.83
C GLY A 149 -3.44 -4.21 26.00
N GLU A 150 -2.24 -3.67 25.78
CA GLU A 150 -2.01 -2.23 25.68
C GLU A 150 -1.79 -1.79 24.22
N SER A 151 -2.03 -0.51 23.94
CA SER A 151 -1.80 0.07 22.60
C SER A 151 -0.32 0.16 22.26
N ILE A 152 -0.03 0.11 20.97
CA ILE A 152 1.31 0.33 20.42
C ILE A 152 1.34 1.57 19.52
N THR A 153 2.54 2.09 19.29
CA THR A 153 2.85 3.11 18.29
C THR A 153 3.76 2.50 17.25
N VAL A 154 3.44 2.69 15.98
CA VAL A 154 4.17 2.14 14.83
C VAL A 154 4.80 3.26 14.02
N ASP A 155 6.06 3.05 13.66
CA ASP A 155 6.87 3.95 12.85
C ASP A 155 7.63 3.15 11.79
N GLY A 156 7.95 3.78 10.66
CA GLY A 156 8.84 3.19 9.66
C GLY A 156 8.53 3.59 8.23
N THR A 157 9.00 2.75 7.30
CA THR A 157 8.90 3.01 5.88
C THR A 157 8.49 1.76 5.13
N ILE A 158 7.63 1.95 4.14
CA ILE A 158 7.12 0.91 3.26
C ILE A 158 7.40 1.33 1.82
N THR A 159 8.13 0.51 1.11
CA THR A 159 8.41 0.65 -0.32
C THR A 159 7.46 -0.28 -1.08
N CYS A 160 6.53 0.28 -1.82
CA CYS A 160 5.60 -0.46 -2.66
C CYS A 160 6.34 -0.90 -3.93
N GLY A 161 6.46 -2.20 -4.20
CA GLY A 161 7.06 -2.64 -5.47
C GLY A 161 6.04 -3.02 -6.54
N THR A 162 4.78 -3.29 -6.17
CA THR A 162 3.66 -3.35 -7.12
C THR A 162 2.61 -2.33 -6.73
N VAL A 163 2.18 -1.50 -7.69
CA VAL A 163 1.18 -0.45 -7.49
C VAL A 163 0.00 -0.66 -8.44
N ALA A 164 -1.20 -0.84 -7.91
CA ALA A 164 -2.46 -0.81 -8.66
C ALA A 164 -3.01 0.61 -8.77
N GLY A 165 -3.57 0.96 -9.93
CA GLY A 165 -4.29 2.21 -10.15
C GLY A 165 -3.39 3.42 -10.44
N GLY A 166 -3.86 4.28 -11.35
CA GLY A 166 -3.24 5.55 -11.75
C GLY A 166 -4.17 6.70 -11.45
#